data_AF-A0A5M3MN51-F1
#
_entry.id   AF-A0A5M3MN51-F1
#
_cell.length_a   1.000
_cell.length_b   1.000
_cell.length_c   1.000
_cell.angle_alpha   90.00
_cell.angle_beta   90.00
_cell.angle_gamma   90.00
#
_symmetry.space_group_name_H-M   'P 1'
#
loop_
_entity.id
_entity.type
_entity.pdbx_description
1 polymer ?
#
loop_
_entity_poly.entity_id
_entity_poly.type
_entity_poly.pdbx_seq_one_letter_code
_entity_poly.pdbx_strand_id
1 'polypeptide(L)'
;QVESTLFRVPRGVLAEHSEVFQGMFSLPSGGIFAEGMSDENPIFLRDIVSQDFKSLLKVLLSRLVNESGDNLPSSIEEWTSVLKLSHLWGMEDISSLAVEKMSAFAIDPVDKAALAVQYDVKAWLTPALNNIARREKPLTKEDVDKLGLDFVLKIAEVRESLTRVSTGTNSHSDDNGDPCVQSDIGVGKRYVGDLDFTTRIDEVFHDYLS
;
A
#
# COMPACT_ATOMS: atom_id res chain seq x y z
N GLN A 1 11.53 2.58 -25.77
CA GLN A 1 12.60 3.26 -25.05
C GLN A 1 12.04 3.85 -23.75
N VAL A 2 12.77 3.65 -22.66
CA VAL A 2 12.50 4.22 -21.34
C VAL A 2 13.78 4.94 -20.92
N GLU A 3 13.69 6.23 -20.57
CA GLU A 3 14.86 7.09 -20.36
C GLU A 3 15.86 6.96 -21.54
N SER A 4 17.12 6.61 -21.26
CA SER A 4 18.17 6.36 -22.25
C SER A 4 18.33 4.89 -22.63
N THR A 5 17.40 4.01 -22.24
CA THR A 5 17.52 2.56 -22.43
C THR A 5 16.50 2.04 -23.45
N LEU A 6 17.01 1.31 -24.45
CA LEU A 6 16.20 0.61 -25.44
C LEU A 6 15.90 -0.82 -24.98
N PHE A 7 14.62 -1.10 -24.73
CA PHE A 7 14.13 -2.43 -24.38
C PHE A 7 13.50 -3.10 -25.60
N ARG A 8 13.96 -4.31 -25.93
CA ARG A 8 13.39 -5.13 -27.01
C ARG A 8 12.48 -6.19 -26.41
N VAL A 9 11.16 -5.96 -26.49
CA VAL A 9 10.14 -6.76 -25.81
C VAL A 9 9.11 -7.22 -26.83
N PRO A 10 8.69 -8.51 -26.83
CA PRO A 10 7.59 -8.95 -27.68
C PRO A 10 6.29 -8.19 -27.35
N ARG A 11 5.62 -7.61 -28.35
CA ARG A 11 4.40 -6.81 -28.16
C ARG A 11 3.29 -7.58 -27.45
N GLY A 12 3.15 -8.88 -27.77
CA GLY A 12 2.13 -9.74 -27.18
C GLY A 12 2.18 -9.76 -25.65
N VAL A 13 3.37 -9.75 -25.06
CA VAL A 13 3.58 -9.79 -23.61
C VAL A 13 2.99 -8.56 -22.90
N LEU A 14 3.03 -7.39 -23.53
CA LEU A 14 2.43 -6.17 -22.96
C LEU A 14 0.92 -6.11 -23.26
N ALA A 15 0.53 -6.47 -24.47
CA ALA A 15 -0.86 -6.40 -24.93
C ALA A 15 -1.78 -7.43 -24.27
N GLU A 16 -1.24 -8.57 -23.86
CA GLU A 16 -1.97 -9.62 -23.15
C GLU A 16 -2.48 -9.15 -21.80
N HIS A 17 -1.67 -8.34 -21.09
CA HIS A 17 -1.97 -7.88 -19.74
C HIS A 17 -2.50 -6.46 -19.68
N SER A 18 -2.50 -5.68 -20.77
CA SER A 18 -2.86 -4.27 -20.74
C SER A 18 -3.67 -3.85 -21.96
N GLU A 19 -4.89 -3.38 -21.69
CA GLU A 19 -5.76 -2.76 -22.69
C GLU A 19 -5.13 -1.50 -23.29
N VAL A 20 -4.34 -0.76 -22.51
CA VAL A 20 -3.60 0.43 -22.98
C VAL A 20 -2.64 0.04 -24.09
N PHE A 21 -1.82 -0.99 -23.87
CA PHE A 21 -0.89 -1.48 -24.89
C PHE A 21 -1.61 -2.18 -26.05
N GLN A 22 -2.66 -2.94 -25.77
CA GLN A 22 -3.48 -3.58 -26.81
C GLN A 22 -4.11 -2.55 -27.76
N GLY A 23 -4.72 -1.51 -27.21
CA GLY A 23 -5.29 -0.40 -27.97
C GLY A 23 -4.21 0.35 -28.75
N MET A 24 -3.11 0.72 -28.09
CA MET A 24 -1.98 1.39 -28.74
C MET A 24 -1.43 0.59 -29.93
N PHE A 25 -1.36 -0.74 -29.84
CA PHE A 25 -0.84 -1.58 -30.92
C PHE A 25 -1.85 -1.85 -32.04
N SER A 26 -3.14 -1.69 -31.76
CA SER A 26 -4.23 -1.95 -32.70
C SER A 26 -4.61 -0.73 -33.53
N LEU A 27 -4.22 0.48 -33.11
CA LEU A 27 -4.46 1.71 -33.86
C LEU A 27 -3.67 1.72 -35.18
N PRO A 28 -4.33 2.07 -36.32
CA PRO A 28 -3.63 2.20 -37.60
C PRO A 28 -2.60 3.33 -37.48
N SER A 29 -1.34 3.01 -37.73
CA SER A 29 -0.25 3.97 -37.64
C SER A 29 -0.43 5.04 -38.70
N GLY A 30 -0.67 6.29 -38.30
CA GLY A 30 -0.91 7.41 -39.22
C GLY A 30 0.29 7.83 -40.09
N GLY A 31 1.36 7.03 -40.13
CA GLY A 31 2.61 7.30 -40.85
C GLY A 31 3.19 6.05 -41.51
N ILE A 32 4.22 6.25 -42.33
CA ILE A 32 4.88 5.21 -43.16
C ILE A 32 5.54 4.12 -42.30
N PHE A 33 5.91 4.44 -41.05
CA PHE A 33 6.50 3.53 -40.08
C PHE A 33 5.74 3.59 -38.76
N ALA A 34 5.21 2.44 -38.32
CA ALA A 34 4.60 2.32 -37.01
C ALA A 34 5.66 2.44 -35.90
N GLU A 35 5.37 3.21 -34.85
CA GLU A 35 6.23 3.26 -33.65
C GLU A 35 6.36 1.87 -33.01
N GLY A 36 7.56 1.56 -32.54
CA GLY A 36 7.88 0.28 -31.88
C GLY A 36 8.17 -0.88 -32.82
N MET A 37 8.30 -0.64 -34.13
CA MET A 37 8.62 -1.67 -35.12
C MET A 37 10.10 -1.72 -35.54
N SER A 38 10.91 -0.72 -35.17
CA SER A 38 12.37 -0.71 -35.36
C SER A 38 13.08 0.01 -34.23
N ASP A 39 14.40 -0.18 -34.12
CA ASP A 39 15.23 0.49 -33.11
C ASP A 39 15.31 2.00 -33.33
N GLU A 40 15.17 2.46 -34.58
CA GLU A 40 15.22 3.88 -34.99
C GLU A 40 13.90 4.61 -34.69
N ASN A 41 12.80 3.88 -34.52
CA ASN A 41 11.49 4.44 -34.19
C ASN A 41 10.83 3.67 -33.04
N PRO A 42 11.39 3.70 -31.82
CA PRO A 42 10.84 2.98 -30.68
C PRO A 42 9.61 3.69 -30.11
N ILE A 43 8.79 2.97 -29.33
CA ILE A 43 7.76 3.60 -28.49
C ILE A 43 8.45 4.27 -27.31
N PHE A 44 8.22 5.57 -27.10
CA PHE A 44 8.80 6.32 -26.00
C PHE A 44 7.85 6.32 -24.79
N LEU A 45 8.24 5.63 -23.73
CA LEU A 45 7.52 5.65 -22.46
C LEU A 45 8.10 6.78 -21.61
N ARG A 46 7.42 7.93 -21.63
CA ARG A 46 7.82 9.14 -20.90
C ARG A 46 7.50 9.00 -19.41
N ASP A 47 8.30 9.65 -18.57
CA ASP A 47 8.12 9.72 -17.12
C ASP A 47 8.18 8.35 -16.40
N ILE A 48 8.76 7.35 -17.06
CA ILE A 48 9.02 6.02 -16.49
C ILE A 48 10.52 5.87 -16.24
N VAL A 49 10.86 5.36 -15.05
CA VAL A 49 12.24 5.00 -14.70
C VAL A 49 12.60 3.65 -15.31
N SER A 50 13.79 3.53 -15.89
CA SER A 50 14.22 2.31 -16.57
C SER A 50 14.28 1.09 -15.65
N GLN A 51 14.64 1.26 -14.38
CA GLN A 51 14.62 0.19 -13.38
C GLN A 51 13.20 -0.27 -13.04
N ASP A 52 12.24 0.66 -12.97
CA ASP A 52 10.85 0.31 -12.72
C ASP A 52 10.34 -0.59 -13.85
N PHE A 53 10.60 -0.17 -15.09
CA PHE A 53 10.19 -0.93 -16.27
C PHE A 53 10.87 -2.30 -16.34
N LYS A 54 12.17 -2.37 -16.01
CA LYS A 54 12.90 -3.64 -15.93
C LYS A 54 12.26 -4.59 -14.90
N SER A 55 11.82 -4.08 -13.76
CA SER A 55 11.15 -4.87 -12.73
C SER A 55 9.81 -5.43 -13.21
N LEU A 56 9.03 -4.63 -13.95
CA LEU A 56 7.81 -5.12 -14.60
C LEU A 56 8.12 -6.22 -15.64
N LEU A 57 9.12 -6.00 -16.50
CA LEU A 57 9.49 -6.96 -17.54
C LEU A 57 9.93 -8.31 -16.98
N LYS A 58 10.61 -8.33 -15.82
CA LYS A 58 10.93 -9.59 -15.11
C LYS A 58 9.69 -10.45 -14.92
N VAL A 59 8.62 -9.86 -14.38
CA VAL A 59 7.35 -10.59 -14.12
C VAL A 59 6.71 -11.06 -15.42
N LEU A 60 6.58 -10.15 -16.39
CA LEU A 60 5.91 -10.43 -17.65
C LEU A 60 6.62 -11.50 -18.49
N LEU A 61 7.96 -11.43 -18.56
CA LEU A 61 8.76 -12.39 -19.32
C LEU A 61 8.82 -13.75 -18.62
N SER A 62 8.93 -13.81 -17.28
CA SER A 62 8.89 -15.07 -16.55
C SER A 62 7.57 -15.83 -16.79
N ARG A 63 6.44 -15.12 -16.86
CA ARG A 63 5.15 -15.73 -17.20
C ARG A 63 5.11 -16.26 -18.63
N LEU A 64 5.67 -15.53 -19.61
CA LEU A 64 5.72 -15.98 -21.00
C LEU A 64 6.45 -17.32 -21.16
N VAL A 65 7.58 -17.50 -20.47
CA VAL A 65 8.41 -18.71 -20.60
C VAL A 65 8.06 -19.81 -19.60
N ASN A 66 7.02 -19.62 -18.77
CA ASN A 66 6.64 -20.51 -17.67
C ASN A 66 7.79 -20.82 -16.70
N GLU A 67 8.76 -19.92 -16.56
CA GLU A 67 9.89 -20.09 -15.64
C GLU A 67 9.50 -19.61 -14.25
N SER A 68 9.66 -20.49 -13.27
CA SER A 68 9.35 -20.21 -11.87
C SER A 68 10.66 -20.01 -11.10
N GLY A 69 10.93 -18.80 -10.61
CA GLY A 69 11.86 -18.60 -9.50
C GLY A 69 12.95 -17.55 -9.71
N ASP A 70 13.87 -17.77 -10.65
CA ASP A 70 15.17 -17.08 -10.60
C ASP A 70 15.17 -15.65 -11.15
N ASN A 71 14.19 -15.32 -12.02
CA ASN A 71 14.14 -14.04 -12.72
C ASN A 71 13.10 -13.06 -12.16
N LEU A 72 12.35 -13.44 -11.12
CA LEU A 72 11.32 -12.58 -10.54
C LEU A 72 11.93 -11.45 -9.69
N PRO A 73 11.18 -10.35 -9.47
CA PRO A 73 11.52 -9.35 -8.46
C PRO A 73 11.74 -9.99 -7.08
N SER A 74 12.81 -9.59 -6.39
CA SER A 74 13.22 -10.19 -5.12
C SER A 74 13.16 -9.22 -3.94
N SER A 75 12.95 -7.93 -4.21
CA SER A 75 12.88 -6.88 -3.18
C SER A 75 11.53 -6.16 -3.18
N ILE A 76 11.22 -5.50 -2.05
CA ILE A 76 10.03 -4.68 -1.91
C ILE A 76 10.02 -3.50 -2.90
N GLU A 77 11.19 -2.91 -3.19
CA GLU A 77 11.34 -1.79 -4.12
C GLU A 77 11.01 -2.22 -5.56
N GLU A 78 11.51 -3.39 -5.98
CA GLU A 78 11.18 -3.93 -7.30
C GLU A 78 9.70 -4.30 -7.41
N TRP A 79 9.11 -4.93 -6.38
CA TRP A 79 7.67 -5.23 -6.38
C TRP A 79 6.80 -3.97 -6.34
N THR A 80 7.24 -2.92 -5.64
CA THR A 80 6.58 -1.61 -5.67
C THR A 80 6.62 -1.01 -7.08
N SER A 81 7.75 -1.17 -7.78
CA SER A 81 7.87 -0.75 -9.18
C SER A 81 6.93 -1.51 -10.11
N VAL A 82 6.80 -2.83 -9.90
CA VAL A 82 5.81 -3.64 -10.62
C VAL A 82 4.41 -3.12 -10.36
N LEU A 83 4.00 -2.98 -9.10
CA LEU A 83 2.67 -2.49 -8.70
C LEU A 83 2.37 -1.11 -9.32
N LYS A 84 3.32 -0.19 -9.27
CA LYS A 84 3.21 1.15 -9.84
C LYS A 84 2.90 1.12 -11.33
N LEU A 85 3.69 0.38 -12.11
CA LEU A 85 3.54 0.36 -13.57
C LEU A 85 2.37 -0.50 -14.02
N SER A 86 2.10 -1.60 -13.32
CA SER A 86 0.95 -2.44 -13.61
C SER A 86 -0.36 -1.69 -13.35
N HIS A 87 -0.44 -0.91 -12.27
CA HIS A 87 -1.58 -0.04 -12.01
C HIS A 87 -1.71 1.06 -13.07
N LEU A 88 -0.60 1.73 -13.41
CA LEU A 88 -0.57 2.78 -14.44
C LEU A 88 -1.09 2.32 -15.81
N TRP A 89 -0.81 1.06 -16.18
CA TRP A 89 -1.19 0.50 -17.48
C TRP A 89 -2.38 -0.45 -17.41
N GLY A 90 -3.12 -0.49 -16.30
CA GLY A 90 -4.33 -1.30 -16.16
C GLY A 90 -4.08 -2.81 -16.23
N MET A 91 -2.91 -3.26 -15.80
CA MET A 91 -2.55 -4.68 -15.71
C MET A 91 -3.04 -5.25 -14.37
N GLU A 92 -4.33 -5.55 -14.26
CA GLU A 92 -4.97 -5.95 -13.01
C GLU A 92 -4.39 -7.24 -12.42
N ASP A 93 -4.13 -8.24 -13.26
CA ASP A 93 -3.61 -9.54 -12.83
C ASP A 93 -2.15 -9.44 -12.34
N ILE A 94 -1.36 -8.56 -12.95
CA ILE A 94 0.01 -8.26 -12.54
C ILE A 94 0.02 -7.42 -11.25
N SER A 95 -0.87 -6.43 -11.13
CA SER A 95 -1.03 -5.62 -9.92
C SER A 95 -1.42 -6.49 -8.73
N SER A 96 -2.38 -7.40 -8.94
CA SER A 96 -2.83 -8.36 -7.93
C SER A 96 -1.70 -9.30 -7.48
N LEU A 97 -0.89 -9.80 -8.43
CA LEU A 97 0.30 -10.60 -8.12
C LEU A 97 1.32 -9.80 -7.29
N ALA A 98 1.56 -8.53 -7.64
CA ALA A 98 2.48 -7.68 -6.89
C ALA A 98 2.02 -7.52 -5.45
N VAL A 99 0.73 -7.22 -5.22
CA VAL A 99 0.13 -7.15 -3.88
C VAL A 99 0.27 -8.48 -3.12
N GLU A 100 0.01 -9.62 -3.76
CA GLU A 100 0.18 -10.93 -3.15
C GLU A 100 1.63 -11.13 -2.66
N LYS A 101 2.61 -10.86 -3.53
CA LYS A 101 4.04 -11.05 -3.19
C LYS A 101 4.51 -10.07 -2.13
N MET A 102 4.11 -8.81 -2.23
CA MET A 102 4.43 -7.78 -1.23
C MET A 102 3.81 -8.09 0.14
N SER A 103 2.68 -8.81 0.21
CA SER A 103 2.04 -9.18 1.48
C SER A 103 2.91 -10.07 2.36
N ALA A 104 3.87 -10.80 1.77
CA ALA A 104 4.82 -11.64 2.49
C ALA A 104 6.01 -10.85 3.10
N PHE A 105 6.21 -9.60 2.69
CA PHE A 105 7.29 -8.76 3.20
C PHE A 105 6.89 -8.04 4.49
N ALA A 106 7.87 -7.82 5.37
CA ALA A 106 7.74 -6.91 6.49
C ALA A 106 7.88 -5.46 6.00
N ILE A 107 6.74 -4.82 5.72
CA ILE A 107 6.66 -3.42 5.31
C ILE A 107 6.29 -2.58 6.54
N ASP A 108 6.90 -1.40 6.70
CA ASP A 108 6.49 -0.46 7.74
C ASP A 108 4.98 -0.15 7.61
N PRO A 109 4.21 -0.11 8.71
CA PRO A 109 2.77 0.12 8.65
C PRO A 109 2.35 1.40 7.93
N VAL A 110 3.15 2.47 8.04
CA VAL A 110 2.87 3.77 7.40
C VAL A 110 3.09 3.67 5.90
N ASP A 111 4.20 3.05 5.49
CA ASP A 111 4.49 2.79 4.07
C ASP A 111 3.43 1.86 3.47
N LYS A 112 3.02 0.82 4.21
CA LYS A 112 1.99 -0.12 3.77
C LYS A 112 0.62 0.55 3.62
N ALA A 113 0.24 1.43 4.54
CA ALA A 113 -0.98 2.23 4.44
C ALA A 113 -0.91 3.22 3.26
N ALA A 114 0.24 3.86 3.04
CA ALA A 114 0.43 4.79 1.91
C ALA A 114 0.29 4.07 0.57
N LEU A 115 0.92 2.90 0.41
CA LEU A 115 0.76 2.05 -0.76
C LEU A 115 -0.69 1.58 -0.94
N ALA A 116 -1.37 1.22 0.16
CA ALA A 116 -2.76 0.78 0.11
C ALA A 116 -3.70 1.89 -0.38
N VAL A 117 -3.50 3.12 0.08
CA VAL A 117 -4.30 4.27 -0.39
C VAL A 117 -3.94 4.62 -1.84
N GLN A 118 -2.65 4.64 -2.18
CA GLN A 118 -2.18 5.04 -3.51
C GLN A 118 -2.66 4.10 -4.63
N TYR A 119 -2.73 2.79 -4.36
CA TYR A 119 -3.07 1.76 -5.35
C TYR A 119 -4.39 1.03 -5.05
N ASP A 120 -5.23 1.60 -4.18
CA ASP A 120 -6.56 1.07 -3.77
C ASP A 120 -6.53 -0.38 -3.26
N VAL A 121 -5.55 -0.71 -2.43
CA VAL A 121 -5.40 -2.05 -1.83
C VAL A 121 -6.13 -2.11 -0.48
N LYS A 122 -7.47 -2.16 -0.52
CA LYS A 122 -8.34 -2.13 0.67
C LYS A 122 -7.97 -3.17 1.73
N ALA A 123 -7.58 -4.37 1.31
CA ALA A 123 -7.21 -5.47 2.21
C ALA A 123 -6.00 -5.15 3.12
N TRP A 124 -5.17 -4.18 2.75
CA TRP A 124 -4.03 -3.74 3.56
C TRP A 124 -4.33 -2.57 4.48
N LEU A 125 -5.35 -1.77 4.16
CA LEU A 125 -5.55 -0.47 4.79
C LEU A 125 -5.90 -0.61 6.27
N THR A 126 -6.98 -1.32 6.61
CA THR A 126 -7.40 -1.50 8.02
C THR A 126 -6.32 -2.16 8.88
N PRO A 127 -5.67 -3.28 8.46
CA PRO A 127 -4.58 -3.86 9.23
C PRO A 127 -3.40 -2.91 9.43
N ALA A 128 -3.03 -2.12 8.41
CA ALA A 128 -1.94 -1.16 8.49
C ALA A 128 -2.28 -0.03 9.47
N LEU A 129 -3.48 0.56 9.37
CA LEU A 129 -3.95 1.60 10.27
C LEU A 129 -4.00 1.12 11.73
N ASN A 130 -4.45 -0.12 11.97
CA ASN A 130 -4.46 -0.71 13.32
C ASN A 130 -3.05 -0.83 13.89
N ASN A 131 -2.08 -1.26 13.08
CA ASN A 131 -0.68 -1.32 13.48
C ASN A 131 -0.09 0.06 13.77
N ILE A 132 -0.45 1.11 13.01
CA ILE A 132 -0.03 2.48 13.30
C ILE A 132 -0.66 2.97 14.62
N ALA A 133 -1.94 2.68 14.86
CA ALA A 133 -2.64 3.08 16.08
C ALA A 133 -2.06 2.42 17.35
N ARG A 134 -1.64 1.15 17.26
CA ARG A 134 -1.00 0.40 18.36
C ARG A 134 0.47 0.79 18.61
N ARG A 135 1.11 1.51 17.69
CA ARG A 135 2.55 1.85 17.78
C ARG A 135 2.81 2.81 18.94
N GLU A 136 3.77 2.51 19.82
CA GLU A 136 4.15 3.43 20.91
C GLU A 136 4.76 4.74 20.39
N LYS A 137 5.49 4.69 19.27
CA LYS A 137 6.08 5.87 18.64
C LYS A 137 4.98 6.90 18.27
N PRO A 138 5.18 8.19 18.60
CA PRO A 138 4.23 9.24 18.24
C PRO A 138 4.09 9.36 16.72
N LEU A 139 3.00 10.01 16.29
CA LEU A 139 2.84 10.43 14.91
C LEU A 139 3.82 11.58 14.64
N THR A 140 4.47 11.54 13.48
CA THR A 140 5.58 12.41 13.11
C THR A 140 5.29 13.14 11.81
N LYS A 141 6.09 14.16 11.51
CA LYS A 141 6.03 14.85 10.22
C LYS A 141 6.25 13.88 9.05
N GLU A 142 7.13 12.88 9.19
CA GLU A 142 7.34 11.87 8.16
C GLU A 142 6.06 11.06 7.86
N ASP A 143 5.27 10.73 8.90
CA ASP A 143 4.00 10.05 8.70
C ASP A 143 3.01 10.95 7.91
N VAL A 144 3.03 12.26 8.16
CA VAL A 144 2.23 13.26 7.42
C VAL A 144 2.69 13.38 5.98
N ASP A 145 4.00 13.40 5.74
CA ASP A 145 4.57 13.50 4.39
C ASP A 145 4.20 12.27 3.53
N LYS A 146 3.97 11.11 4.15
CA LYS A 146 3.61 9.85 3.47
C LYS A 146 2.10 9.63 3.31
N LEU A 147 1.31 9.85 4.37
CA LEU A 147 -0.13 9.55 4.39
C LEU A 147 -1.02 10.77 4.14
N GLY A 148 -0.46 11.96 4.28
CA GLY A 148 -1.21 13.21 4.31
C GLY A 148 -1.79 13.53 5.69
N LEU A 149 -2.11 14.81 5.87
CA LEU A 149 -2.54 15.35 7.16
C LEU A 149 -3.87 14.75 7.64
N ASP A 150 -4.85 14.58 6.74
CA ASP A 150 -6.17 14.04 7.08
C ASP A 150 -6.08 12.64 7.71
N PHE A 151 -5.34 11.73 7.05
CA PHE A 151 -5.12 10.37 7.56
C PHE A 151 -4.45 10.39 8.93
N VAL A 152 -3.41 11.20 9.12
CA VAL A 152 -2.69 11.26 10.38
C VAL A 152 -3.58 11.81 11.51
N LEU A 153 -4.41 12.83 11.24
CA LEU A 153 -5.35 13.36 12.22
C LEU A 153 -6.43 12.33 12.58
N LYS A 154 -6.97 11.61 11.60
CA LYS A 154 -7.93 10.53 11.84
C LYS A 154 -7.31 9.39 12.65
N ILE A 155 -6.05 9.01 12.40
CA ILE A 155 -5.33 8.03 13.23
C ILE A 155 -5.15 8.56 14.66
N ALA A 156 -4.83 9.84 14.84
CA ALA A 156 -4.72 10.43 16.17
C ALA A 156 -6.06 10.35 16.94
N GLU A 157 -7.18 10.64 16.28
CA GLU A 157 -8.52 10.47 16.85
C GLU A 157 -8.78 9.01 17.28
N VAL A 158 -8.43 8.04 16.43
CA VAL A 158 -8.52 6.61 16.75
C VAL A 158 -7.69 6.28 18.00
N ARG A 159 -6.45 6.76 18.09
CA ARG A 159 -5.54 6.52 19.22
C ARG A 159 -6.05 7.10 20.54
N GLU A 160 -6.68 8.28 20.49
CA GLU A 160 -7.19 9.00 21.67
C GLU A 160 -8.56 8.48 22.14
N SER A 161 -9.28 7.72 21.31
CA SER A 161 -10.61 7.20 21.63
C SER A 161 -10.63 6.33 22.90
N LEU A 162 -9.56 5.59 23.18
CA LEU A 162 -9.45 4.73 24.37
C LEU A 162 -9.05 5.48 25.64
N THR A 163 -8.39 6.63 25.51
CA THR A 163 -7.94 7.41 26.69
C THR A 163 -9.12 8.01 27.46
N ARG A 164 -10.27 8.21 26.79
CA ARG A 164 -11.51 8.74 27.40
C ARG A 164 -12.27 7.71 28.24
N VAL A 165 -12.06 6.41 28.02
CA VAL A 165 -12.81 5.35 28.73
C VAL A 165 -12.25 5.09 30.14
N SER A 166 -11.03 5.56 30.46
CA SER A 166 -10.40 5.31 31.77
C SER A 166 -10.53 6.46 32.79
N THR A 167 -11.24 7.55 32.49
CA THR A 167 -11.31 8.75 33.37
C THR A 167 -12.73 9.16 33.83
N GLY A 168 -13.67 8.23 34.00
CA GLY A 168 -14.92 8.47 34.73
C GLY A 168 -15.51 7.13 35.19
N THR A 169 -15.94 6.90 36.43
CA THR A 169 -16.65 7.78 37.35
C THR A 169 -16.40 7.36 38.81
N ASN A 170 -15.70 8.17 39.62
CA ASN A 170 -15.94 8.18 41.07
C ASN A 170 -16.93 9.30 41.34
N SER A 171 -18.23 8.97 41.19
CA SER A 171 -19.30 9.79 41.75
C SER A 171 -19.13 9.80 43.27
N HIS A 172 -18.69 10.95 43.79
CA HIS A 172 -18.73 11.29 45.20
C HIS A 172 -20.20 11.29 45.64
N SER A 173 -20.57 10.33 46.47
CA SER A 173 -21.69 10.43 47.38
C SER A 173 -21.13 10.25 48.78
N ASP A 174 -21.15 11.34 49.55
CA ASP A 174 -20.95 11.34 50.99
C ASP A 174 -21.88 10.30 51.65
N ASP A 175 -21.35 9.41 52.49
CA ASP A 175 -21.83 9.20 53.87
C ASP A 175 -21.01 8.13 54.64
N ASN A 176 -20.58 8.52 55.84
CA ASN A 176 -20.22 7.74 57.05
C ASN A 176 -19.27 6.51 57.00
N GLY A 177 -18.01 6.78 57.38
CA GLY A 177 -17.26 6.11 58.45
C GLY A 177 -17.12 4.58 58.48
N ASP A 178 -15.99 4.06 57.96
CA ASP A 178 -15.21 2.97 58.58
C ASP A 178 -13.83 2.78 57.90
N PRO A 179 -12.81 2.22 58.58
CA PRO A 179 -11.40 2.35 58.19
C PRO A 179 -10.89 1.28 57.21
N CYS A 180 -10.14 1.75 56.21
CA CYS A 180 -9.13 1.07 55.38
C CYS A 180 -9.31 -0.45 55.12
N VAL A 181 -10.02 -0.77 54.03
CA VAL A 181 -9.71 -1.95 53.23
C VAL A 181 -8.85 -1.49 52.05
N GLN A 182 -7.57 -1.88 52.04
CA GLN A 182 -6.73 -1.76 50.85
C GLN A 182 -7.28 -2.72 49.79
N SER A 183 -8.21 -2.25 48.98
CA SER A 183 -8.49 -2.89 47.70
C SER A 183 -7.37 -2.47 46.76
N ASP A 184 -6.43 -3.39 46.51
CA ASP A 184 -5.53 -3.32 45.37
C ASP A 184 -6.37 -3.27 44.09
N ILE A 185 -6.70 -2.06 43.64
CA ILE A 185 -7.19 -1.83 42.30
C ILE A 185 -5.98 -2.05 41.39
N GLY A 186 -5.79 -3.30 40.99
CA GLY A 186 -4.88 -3.66 39.93
C GLY A 186 -5.33 -2.95 38.66
N VAL A 187 -4.77 -1.76 38.40
CA VAL A 187 -4.76 -1.18 37.06
C VAL A 187 -3.87 -2.10 36.24
N GLY A 188 -4.46 -3.18 35.73
CA GLY A 188 -3.82 -4.06 34.79
C GLY A 188 -3.28 -3.19 33.67
N LYS A 189 -1.95 -3.09 33.57
CA LYS A 189 -1.30 -2.43 32.44
C LYS A 189 -1.75 -3.17 31.19
N ARG A 190 -2.82 -2.71 30.55
CA ARG A 190 -3.14 -3.14 29.18
C ARG A 190 -2.00 -2.62 28.33
N TYR A 191 -1.11 -3.52 27.94
CA TYR A 191 -0.06 -3.17 26.99
C TYR A 191 -0.74 -2.69 25.71
N VAL A 192 -0.28 -1.56 25.17
CA VAL A 192 -0.88 -0.94 23.97
C VAL A 192 -0.97 -1.93 22.80
N GLY A 193 -0.07 -2.93 22.77
CA GLY A 193 -0.07 -4.01 21.80
C GLY A 193 -1.30 -4.94 21.80
N ASP A 194 -2.14 -4.92 22.85
CA ASP A 194 -3.34 -5.78 22.96
C ASP A 194 -4.64 -5.06 22.53
N LEU A 195 -4.56 -3.79 22.15
CA LEU A 195 -5.72 -2.94 21.83
C LEU A 195 -6.13 -3.06 20.37
N ASP A 196 -7.32 -3.54 20.08
CA ASP A 196 -7.87 -3.59 18.72
C ASP A 196 -8.69 -2.36 18.37
N PHE A 197 -8.20 -1.59 17.38
CA PHE A 197 -8.86 -0.38 16.90
C PHE A 197 -9.71 -0.61 15.64
N THR A 198 -9.79 -1.85 15.13
CA THR A 198 -10.46 -2.18 13.86
C THR A 198 -11.84 -1.53 13.73
N THR A 199 -12.74 -1.72 14.70
CA THR A 199 -14.08 -1.11 14.67
C THR A 199 -14.05 0.41 14.58
N ARG A 200 -13.17 1.07 15.35
CA ARG A 200 -13.08 2.54 15.33
C ARG A 200 -12.45 3.04 14.04
N ILE A 201 -11.52 2.28 13.46
CA ILE A 201 -10.94 2.57 12.15
C ILE A 201 -12.03 2.51 11.09
N ASP A 202 -12.86 1.46 11.08
CA ASP A 202 -13.93 1.32 10.09
C ASP A 202 -14.95 2.47 10.17
N GLU A 203 -15.22 3.00 11.38
CA GLU A 203 -16.07 4.18 11.58
C GLU A 203 -15.44 5.48 11.05
N VAL A 204 -14.17 5.74 11.40
CA VAL A 204 -13.48 7.01 11.08
C VAL A 204 -13.03 7.08 9.61
N PHE A 205 -12.72 5.91 9.03
CA PHE A 205 -12.23 5.75 7.67
C PHE A 205 -13.27 5.16 6.71
N HIS A 206 -14.57 5.21 7.06
CA HIS A 206 -15.65 4.65 6.25
C HIS A 206 -15.54 5.01 4.75
N ASP A 207 -15.30 6.28 4.44
CA ASP A 207 -15.19 6.79 3.06
C ASP A 207 -14.02 6.20 2.25
N TYR A 208 -13.01 5.63 2.93
CA TYR A 208 -11.83 5.02 2.32
C TYR A 208 -11.92 3.49 2.28
N LEU A 209 -12.90 2.90 2.98
CA LEU A 209 -13.05 1.45 3.15
C LEU A 209 -14.30 0.90 2.45
N SER A 210 -15.28 1.74 2.13
CA SER A 210 -16.44 1.42 1.26
C SER A 210 -15.98 1.16 -0.18
#